data_AF-A0ABD3J3W8-F1
#
_entry.id   AF-A0ABD3J3W8-F1
#
_cell.length_a   1.000
_cell.length_b   1.000
_cell.length_c   1.000
_cell.angle_alpha   90.00
_cell.angle_beta   90.00
_cell.angle_gamma   90.00
#
_symmetry.space_group_name_H-M   'P 1'
#
loop_
_entity.id
_entity.type
_entity.pdbx_description
1 polymer ?
#
loop_
_entity_poly.entity_id
_entity_poly.type
_entity_poly.pdbx_seq_one_letter_code
_entity_poly.pdbx_strand_id
1 'polypeptide(L)' 'MGSGHLPSEGFFGKASFFRHVSIVDGGSTGRDPENLQKQVTKPGCYDLIINEAERSQLGVNFYYGGPGYSAQCEK' A
#
# COMPACT_ATOMS: atom_id res chain seq x y z
N MET A 1 -7.40 9.85 -3.77
CA MET A 1 -7.32 8.87 -2.67
C MET A 1 -5.85 8.75 -2.31
N GLY A 2 -5.46 9.02 -1.06
CA GLY A 2 -4.05 9.15 -0.68
C GLY A 2 -3.45 10.54 -0.95
N SER A 3 -2.13 10.63 -0.95
CA SER A 3 -1.35 11.88 -1.02
C SER A 3 -1.35 12.60 -2.37
N GLY A 4 -2.00 12.06 -3.40
CA GLY A 4 -1.92 12.58 -4.77
C GLY A 4 -0.67 12.14 -5.55
N HIS A 5 0.19 11.33 -4.94
CA HIS A 5 1.41 10.80 -5.58
C HIS A 5 1.35 9.29 -5.75
N LEU A 6 1.98 8.80 -6.82
CA LEU A 6 2.10 7.36 -7.03
C LEU A 6 3.10 6.75 -6.01
N PRO A 7 2.86 5.52 -5.55
CA PRO A 7 3.78 4.82 -4.66
C PRO A 7 5.18 4.59 -5.27
N SER A 8 5.32 4.65 -6.60
CA SER A 8 6.60 4.61 -7.31
C SER A 8 7.41 5.91 -7.24
N GLU A 9 6.78 7.05 -6.95
CA GLU A 9 7.46 8.37 -6.91
C GLU A 9 8.26 8.61 -5.61
N GLY A 10 8.19 7.71 -4.64
CA GLY A 10 9.07 7.79 -3.47
C GLY A 10 8.76 6.79 -2.37
N PHE A 11 9.81 6.10 -1.92
CA PHE A 11 9.78 5.15 -0.79
C PHE A 11 9.50 5.82 0.58
N PHE A 12 9.64 7.15 0.69
CA PHE A 12 9.43 7.90 1.92
C PHE A 12 8.73 9.26 1.69
N GLY A 13 7.57 9.44 2.34
CA GLY A 13 6.94 10.75 2.55
C GLY A 13 6.14 11.35 1.39
N LYS A 14 6.15 10.72 0.22
CA LYS A 14 5.38 11.19 -0.96
C LYS A 14 4.07 10.45 -1.12
N ALA A 15 4.08 9.12 -1.09
CA ALA A 15 2.87 8.30 -1.14
C ALA A 15 2.29 8.06 0.26
N SER A 16 0.98 7.86 0.36
CA SER A 16 0.36 7.40 1.60
C SER A 16 0.80 5.98 1.90
N PHE A 17 1.01 5.65 3.18
CA PHE A 17 1.52 4.34 3.56
C PHE A 17 0.85 3.84 4.86
N PHE A 18 0.80 2.52 4.99
CA PHE A 18 0.53 1.84 6.26
C PHE A 18 1.74 0.96 6.61
N ARG A 19 2.08 0.92 7.89
CA ARG A 19 3.19 0.12 8.45
C ARG A 19 2.65 -0.68 9.64
N HIS A 20 3.35 -1.76 9.99
CA HIS A 20 2.93 -2.67 11.07
C HIS A 20 1.50 -3.20 10.89
N VAL A 21 1.15 -3.60 9.67
CA VAL A 21 -0.15 -4.21 9.39
C VAL A 21 -0.16 -5.61 10.00
N SER A 22 -1.05 -5.85 10.95
CA SER A 22 -1.26 -7.15 11.57
C SER A 22 -2.75 -7.51 11.57
N ILE A 23 -3.03 -8.80 11.45
CA ILE A 23 -4.38 -9.36 11.56
C ILE A 23 -4.58 -9.79 13.01
N VAL A 24 -5.58 -9.21 13.67
CA VAL A 24 -5.95 -9.63 15.03
C VAL A 24 -6.98 -10.75 14.91
N ASP A 25 -6.61 -11.95 15.32
CA ASP A 25 -7.53 -13.07 15.43
C ASP A 25 -8.39 -12.95 16.71
N GLY A 26 -9.47 -13.72 16.83
CA GLY A 26 -10.40 -13.67 17.98
C GLY A 26 -9.74 -13.89 19.35
N GLY A 27 -8.51 -14.41 19.39
CA GLY A 27 -7.67 -14.53 20.57
C GLY A 27 -6.80 -13.30 20.90
N SER A 28 -7.07 -12.13 20.31
CA SER A 28 -6.32 -10.87 20.55
C SER A 28 -4.84 -10.94 20.16
N THR A 29 -4.45 -11.96 19.41
CA THR A 29 -3.06 -12.18 18.97
C THR A 29 -2.93 -11.60 17.56
N GLY A 30 -2.04 -10.63 17.41
CA GLY A 30 -1.66 -10.11 16.10
C GLY A 30 -0.81 -11.12 15.36
N ARG A 31 -1.28 -11.59 14.20
CA ARG A 31 -0.49 -12.37 13.25
C ARG A 31 -0.14 -11.50 12.06
N ASP A 32 1.06 -11.69 11.51
CA ASP A 32 1.40 -11.05 10.26
C ASP A 32 0.48 -11.61 9.15
N PRO A 33 -0.09 -10.74 8.29
CA PRO A 33 -0.88 -11.19 7.16
C PRO A 33 -0.01 -11.97 6.17
N GLU A 34 -0.38 -13.22 5.91
CA GLU A 34 0.25 -14.08 4.90
C GLU A 34 -0.57 -14.06 3.60
N ASN A 35 0.11 -14.14 2.44
CA ASN A 35 -0.49 -14.13 1.10
C ASN A 35 -1.24 -12.83 0.73
N LEU A 36 -0.60 -11.68 0.92
CA LEU A 36 -1.23 -10.41 0.54
C LEU A 36 -1.33 -10.29 -0.99
N GLN A 37 -2.54 -10.03 -1.47
CA GLN A 37 -2.78 -9.76 -2.88
C GLN A 37 -3.12 -8.29 -3.11
N LYS A 38 -2.38 -7.68 -4.03
CA LYS A 38 -2.67 -6.34 -4.54
C LYS A 38 -3.84 -6.42 -5.51
N GLN A 39 -4.89 -5.64 -5.25
CA GLN A 39 -5.98 -5.42 -6.20
C GLN A 39 -6.09 -3.92 -6.52
N VAL A 40 -5.90 -3.58 -7.79
CA VAL A 40 -5.99 -2.21 -8.31
C VAL A 40 -6.92 -2.22 -9.52
N THR A 41 -8.03 -1.49 -9.45
CA THR A 41 -9.02 -1.47 -10.56
C THR A 41 -8.65 -0.48 -11.66
N LYS A 42 -7.93 0.59 -11.34
CA LYS A 42 -7.49 1.62 -12.29
C LYS A 42 -6.00 1.96 -12.10
N PRO A 43 -5.07 1.15 -12.63
CA PRO A 43 -3.63 1.33 -12.41
C PRO A 43 -3.07 2.66 -12.94
N GLY A 44 -3.73 3.30 -13.91
CA GLY A 44 -3.35 4.64 -14.39
C GLY A 44 -3.78 5.81 -13.49
N CYS A 45 -4.74 5.58 -12.59
CA CYS A 45 -5.28 6.60 -11.68
C CYS A 45 -4.66 6.53 -10.29
N TYR A 46 -4.41 5.31 -9.83
CA TYR A 46 -3.82 5.01 -8.54
C TYR A 46 -3.11 3.67 -8.60
N ASP A 47 -2.10 3.52 -7.76
CA ASP A 47 -1.35 2.28 -7.65
C ASP A 47 -1.14 1.91 -6.18
N LEU A 48 -0.75 0.65 -5.97
CA LEU A 48 -0.51 0.07 -4.65
C LEU A 48 0.75 -0.80 -4.72
N ILE A 49 1.68 -0.64 -3.78
CA ILE A 49 2.90 -1.43 -3.69
C ILE A 49 2.93 -2.05 -2.30
N ILE A 50 2.95 -3.38 -2.26
CA ILE A 50 3.04 -4.15 -1.01
C ILE A 50 4.51 -4.53 -0.83
N ASN A 51 5.07 -4.27 0.35
CA ASN A 51 6.37 -4.79 0.73
C ASN A 51 6.16 -5.83 1.83
N GLU A 52 6.20 -7.09 1.43
CA GLU A 52 6.13 -8.28 2.30
C GLU A 52 7.52 -8.67 2.81
N ALA A 53 8.47 -7.73 2.91
CA ALA A 53 9.81 -8.05 3.33
C ALA A 53 9.77 -8.58 4.77
N GLU A 54 9.89 -9.91 4.91
CA GLU A 54 9.95 -10.69 6.17
C GLU A 54 11.00 -10.19 7.18
N ARG A 55 11.85 -9.23 6.78
CA ARG A 55 12.92 -8.64 7.58
C ARG A 55 12.90 -7.11 7.66
N SER A 56 11.87 -6.44 7.18
CA SER A 56 11.79 -4.99 7.35
C SER A 56 11.44 -4.66 8.79
N GLN A 57 12.25 -3.85 9.47
CA GLN A 57 11.97 -3.35 10.84
C GLN A 57 10.61 -2.61 10.95
N LEU A 58 9.97 -2.34 9.80
CA LEU A 58 8.68 -1.68 9.62
C LEU A 58 7.49 -2.65 9.57
N GLY A 59 7.74 -3.97 9.71
CA GLY A 59 6.74 -5.03 9.54
C GLY A 59 6.16 -5.09 8.12
N VAL A 60 5.06 -5.81 7.97
CA VAL A 60 4.25 -5.74 6.75
C VAL A 60 3.80 -4.30 6.53
N ASN A 61 4.15 -3.76 5.36
CA ASN A 61 3.80 -2.40 4.98
C ASN A 61 3.38 -2.34 3.51
N PHE A 62 2.52 -1.38 3.21
CA PHE A 62 2.13 -1.09 1.85
C PHE A 62 2.00 0.41 1.62
N TYR A 63 2.35 0.81 0.40
CA TYR A 63 2.28 2.17 -0.10
C TYR A 63 1.14 2.22 -1.09
N TYR A 64 0.34 3.28 -1.02
CA TYR A 64 -0.78 3.47 -1.92
C TYR A 64 -0.93 4.94 -2.24
N GLY A 65 -1.41 5.21 -3.45
CA GLY A 65 -1.67 6.57 -3.86
C GLY A 65 -1.70 6.71 -5.35
N GLY A 66 -2.07 7.91 -5.76
CA GLY A 66 -2.02 8.34 -7.14
C GLY A 66 -2.69 9.70 -7.26
N PRO A 67 -2.39 10.41 -8.36
CA PRO A 67 -2.93 11.74 -8.59
C PRO A 67 -4.45 11.76 -8.70
N GLY A 68 -5.10 10.61 -8.95
CA GLY A 68 -6.56 10.50 -9.10
C GLY A 68 -7.10 11.15 -10.38
N TYR A 69 -6.39 12.16 -10.90
CA TYR A 69 -6.55 12.80 -12.19
C TYR A 69 -5.17 12.89 -12.84
N SER A 70 -4.92 12.03 -13.83
CA SER A 70 -3.75 12.09 -14.71
C SER A 70 -4.22 11.91 -16.16
N ALA A 71 -3.42 12.31 -17.14
CA ALA A 71 -3.72 12.03 -18.55
C ALA A 71 -3.83 10.51 -18.84
N GLN A 72 -3.30 9.67 -17.94
CA GLN A 72 -3.32 8.20 -17.98
C GLN A 72 -4.50 7.61 -17.21
N CYS A 73 -5.25 8.45 -16.48
CA CYS A 73 -6.44 8.06 -15.74
C CYS A 73 -7.67 8.28 -16.62
N GLU A 74 -8.04 7.25 -17.37
CA GLU A 74 -9.23 7.27 -18.20
C GLU A 74 -10.50 7.21 -17.32
N LYS A 75 -11.49 8.04 -17.66
CA LYS A 75 -12.77 8.17 -16.93
C LYS A 75 -13.55 6.87 -16.94
#